data_AF-A0A1V5NNH2-F1
#
_entry.id   AF-A0A1V5NNH2-F1
#
_cell.length_a   1.000
_cell.length_b   1.000
_cell.length_c   1.000
_cell.angle_alpha   90.00
_cell.angle_beta   90.00
_cell.angle_gamma   90.00
#
_symmetry.space_group_name_H-M   'P 1'
#
loop_
_entity.id
_entity.type
_entity.pdbx_description
1 polymer ?
#
loop_
_entity_poly.entity_id
_entity_poly.type
_entity_poly.pdbx_seq_one_letter_code
_entity_poly.pdbx_strand_id
1 'polypeptide(L)'
;MTDKKKPGEIRARLEQANIDRRQQHEASMRSRGIYLSDNERADLQAIDDKYSPLLDAALQEEQAASATRPDVNTFYQGISPERNPDEWQAAQKRAAAAVRAWEETAPQAWKDAQARIDNLFSNRDREADGVYQAAYERQYKELGNDPAEITKRAKEQISRLVTDQYNHYKELSETVISMSAYDLVALGGKDWKLDAAETRKRITKALDSLHFRALGDNTSAIDEIKAYIDKAILDSPHIAPEGTPGANVLIIFKERTTAGGPSEGDGLITSVGGRQLSITDIDYQYALTPFRNRNAYISPLRDEIMQKLTFENGKLSILGSEPADLKKETKNGLQEIKNLDLPLLREIFTAVYKTAAYGDAHTVTIHVPSFCREMGIDVRQVPEYKEYKKAEDKADDEQAKPLKFNDVFAKMRQFENCIGISKGVYYELMRTIMIDPDRDLMTLAVPYMNHVLREIRDKNIVRDKEGKELYINNRFNWLMHTTIASERNKPAVEIVNRIITGLMQRGSIPDAKLRQNKNKKNIPPDRVTYKITYNGLIDNIPLLRESLAEGSTASKNVRLARAFKKAFELLHTKTDVYQYYVGLKIPEIVPNTSALADTLTITHEGENGNYKQRA
;
A
#
# COMPACT_ATOMS: atom_id res chain seq x y z
N MET A 1 -26.34 4.63 29.82
CA MET A 1 -27.07 5.54 28.92
C MET A 1 -26.03 6.15 27.99
N THR A 2 -25.89 5.62 26.79
CA THR A 2 -24.90 6.09 25.80
C THR A 2 -25.67 6.57 24.58
N ASP A 3 -25.31 7.77 24.14
CA ASP A 3 -26.01 8.60 23.16
C ASP A 3 -26.46 7.86 21.91
N LYS A 4 -27.77 7.78 21.71
CA LYS A 4 -28.35 7.59 20.39
C LYS A 4 -28.03 8.86 19.60
N LYS A 5 -27.08 8.80 18.65
CA LYS A 5 -26.82 9.92 17.73
C LYS A 5 -28.12 10.38 17.09
N LYS A 6 -28.30 11.70 17.02
CA LYS A 6 -29.54 12.31 16.51
C LYS A 6 -29.67 12.03 15.01
N PRO A 7 -30.87 11.69 14.51
CA PRO A 7 -31.12 11.40 13.09
C PRO A 7 -30.58 12.44 12.09
N GLY A 8 -30.44 13.71 12.51
CA GLY A 8 -29.91 14.79 11.66
C GLY A 8 -28.42 14.68 11.29
N GLU A 9 -27.58 14.07 12.14
CA GLU A 9 -26.13 13.94 11.86
C GLU A 9 -25.82 12.84 10.83
N ILE A 10 -26.66 11.80 10.80
CA ILE A 10 -26.59 10.72 9.81
C ILE A 10 -26.96 11.27 8.43
N ARG A 11 -28.03 12.09 8.37
CA ARG A 11 -28.51 12.74 7.15
C ARG A 11 -27.46 13.66 6.52
N ALA A 12 -26.86 14.56 7.30
CA ALA A 12 -25.84 15.49 6.80
C ALA A 12 -24.58 14.77 6.26
N ARG A 13 -24.19 13.64 6.87
CA ARG A 13 -23.03 12.87 6.44
C ARG A 13 -23.30 12.06 5.17
N LEU A 14 -24.51 11.52 5.01
CA LEU A 14 -24.93 10.84 3.78
C LEU A 14 -25.07 11.83 2.62
N GLU A 15 -25.58 13.03 2.88
CA GLU A 15 -25.71 14.11 1.90
C GLU A 15 -24.35 14.56 1.37
N GLN A 16 -23.36 14.78 2.26
CA GLN A 16 -21.99 15.09 1.85
C GLN A 16 -21.35 13.95 1.05
N ALA A 17 -21.48 12.70 1.51
CA ALA A 17 -20.94 11.54 0.80
C ALA A 17 -21.61 11.30 -0.57
N ASN A 18 -22.85 11.75 -0.76
CA ASN A 18 -23.54 11.70 -2.05
C ASN A 18 -23.07 12.83 -2.97
N ILE A 19 -22.83 14.03 -2.46
CA ILE A 19 -22.23 15.14 -3.21
C ILE A 19 -20.84 14.75 -3.72
N ASP A 20 -19.99 14.21 -2.84
CA ASP A 20 -18.62 13.82 -3.18
C ASP A 20 -18.61 12.71 -4.26
N ARG A 21 -19.48 11.69 -4.12
CA ARG A 21 -19.61 10.61 -5.12
C ARG A 21 -20.09 11.11 -6.48
N ARG A 22 -21.03 12.06 -6.52
CA ARG A 22 -21.51 12.66 -7.77
C ARG A 22 -20.44 13.46 -8.47
N GLN A 23 -19.70 14.27 -7.73
CA GLN A 23 -18.59 15.04 -8.30
C GLN A 23 -17.51 14.12 -8.89
N GLN A 24 -17.21 13.00 -8.21
CA GLN A 24 -16.27 11.99 -8.72
C GLN A 24 -16.78 11.28 -9.97
N HIS A 25 -18.06 10.88 -10.01
CA HIS A 25 -18.66 10.24 -11.18
C HIS A 25 -18.75 11.20 -12.37
N GLU A 26 -19.14 12.45 -12.16
CA GLU A 26 -19.21 13.44 -13.23
C GLU A 26 -17.81 13.77 -13.78
N ALA A 27 -16.80 13.90 -12.92
CA ALA A 27 -15.40 14.05 -13.35
C ALA A 27 -14.93 12.86 -14.19
N SER A 28 -15.28 11.63 -13.79
CA SER A 28 -15.01 10.41 -14.56
C SER A 28 -15.70 10.44 -15.93
N MET A 29 -16.95 10.90 -16.02
CA MET A 29 -17.69 11.02 -17.29
C MET A 29 -17.07 12.09 -18.21
N ARG A 30 -16.74 13.27 -17.68
CA ARG A 30 -16.04 14.32 -18.43
C ARG A 30 -14.70 13.83 -18.97
N SER A 31 -13.98 12.99 -18.21
CA SER A 31 -12.73 12.38 -18.66
C SER A 31 -12.88 11.46 -19.89
N ARG A 32 -14.08 10.89 -20.08
CA ARG A 32 -14.46 10.09 -21.25
C ARG A 32 -15.11 10.94 -22.35
N GLY A 33 -15.15 12.25 -22.17
CA GLY A 33 -15.77 13.19 -23.10
C GLY A 33 -17.30 13.24 -23.03
N ILE A 34 -17.91 12.69 -21.98
CA ILE A 34 -19.37 12.69 -21.81
C ILE A 34 -19.76 13.79 -20.83
N TYR A 35 -20.52 14.78 -21.31
CA TYR A 35 -20.95 15.92 -20.50
C TYR A 35 -22.44 15.86 -20.17
N LEU A 36 -22.76 16.02 -18.89
CA LEU A 36 -24.15 16.10 -18.43
C LEU A 36 -24.72 17.50 -18.70
N SER A 37 -25.94 17.53 -19.23
CA SER A 37 -26.79 18.70 -19.30
C SER A 37 -27.39 19.03 -17.93
N ASP A 38 -27.94 20.24 -17.78
CA ASP A 38 -28.61 20.63 -16.53
C ASP A 38 -29.83 19.76 -16.23
N ASN A 39 -30.53 19.29 -17.26
CA ASN A 39 -31.64 18.34 -17.12
C ASN A 39 -31.14 16.98 -16.60
N GLU A 40 -30.06 16.44 -17.15
CA GLU A 40 -29.50 15.16 -16.68
C GLU A 40 -28.94 15.27 -15.25
N ARG A 41 -28.36 16.42 -14.88
CA ARG A 41 -27.98 16.69 -13.48
C ARG A 41 -29.19 16.78 -12.57
N ALA A 42 -30.28 17.41 -13.03
CA ALA A 42 -31.54 17.47 -12.30
C ALA A 42 -32.18 16.09 -12.15
N ASP A 43 -32.10 15.22 -13.17
CA ASP A 43 -32.58 13.84 -13.12
C ASP A 43 -31.79 13.02 -12.10
N LEU A 44 -30.46 13.15 -12.06
CA LEU A 44 -29.63 12.52 -11.03
C LEU A 44 -29.98 13.02 -9.62
N GLN A 45 -30.25 14.33 -9.47
CA GLN A 45 -30.73 14.89 -8.20
C GLN A 45 -32.10 14.34 -7.83
N ALA A 46 -33.03 14.22 -8.78
CA ALA A 46 -34.35 13.66 -8.54
C ALA A 46 -34.29 12.17 -8.15
N ILE A 47 -33.37 11.40 -8.72
CA ILE A 47 -33.08 10.02 -8.31
C ILE A 47 -32.60 10.01 -6.85
N ASP A 48 -31.64 10.87 -6.48
CA ASP A 48 -31.17 10.95 -5.10
C ASP A 48 -32.29 11.39 -4.14
N ASP A 49 -33.11 12.37 -4.51
CA ASP A 49 -34.25 12.84 -3.72
C ASP A 49 -35.34 11.77 -3.55
N LYS A 50 -35.53 10.91 -4.56
CA LYS A 50 -36.45 9.77 -4.53
C LYS A 50 -35.93 8.66 -3.61
N TYR A 51 -34.66 8.27 -3.74
CA TYR A 51 -34.12 7.08 -3.05
C TYR A 51 -33.60 7.37 -1.64
N SER A 52 -33.05 8.56 -1.37
CA SER A 52 -32.51 8.90 -0.05
C SER A 52 -33.51 8.69 1.10
N PRO A 53 -34.75 9.23 1.08
CA PRO A 53 -35.70 9.01 2.17
C PRO A 53 -36.16 7.55 2.28
N LEU A 54 -36.20 6.81 1.17
CA LEU A 54 -36.57 5.38 1.17
C LEU A 54 -35.46 4.51 1.77
N LEU A 55 -34.21 4.81 1.45
CA LEU A 55 -33.04 4.16 2.03
C LEU A 55 -32.95 4.47 3.53
N ASP A 56 -33.16 5.73 3.92
CA ASP A 56 -33.20 6.13 5.33
C ASP A 56 -34.29 5.36 6.10
N ALA A 57 -35.50 5.28 5.56
CA ALA A 57 -36.59 4.53 6.18
C ALA A 57 -36.29 3.03 6.27
N ALA A 58 -35.77 2.42 5.20
CA ALA A 58 -35.43 1.00 5.19
C ALA A 58 -34.28 0.67 6.16
N LEU A 59 -33.29 1.56 6.29
CA LEU A 59 -32.22 1.44 7.29
C LEU A 59 -32.76 1.56 8.73
N GLN A 60 -33.75 2.43 8.97
CA GLN A 60 -34.42 2.52 10.28
C GLN A 60 -35.25 1.27 10.59
N GLU A 61 -35.96 0.72 9.60
CA GLU A 61 -36.71 -0.54 9.72
C GLU A 61 -35.79 -1.73 10.01
N GLU A 62 -34.66 -1.83 9.30
CA GLU A 62 -33.63 -2.84 9.54
C GLU A 62 -33.05 -2.73 10.95
N GLN A 63 -32.76 -1.51 11.40
CA GLN A 63 -32.25 -1.24 12.73
C GLN A 63 -33.27 -1.60 13.82
N ALA A 64 -34.56 -1.35 13.59
CA ALA A 64 -35.63 -1.73 14.50
C ALA A 64 -35.85 -3.26 14.52
N ALA A 65 -35.84 -3.91 13.36
CA ALA A 65 -36.02 -5.36 13.21
C ALA A 65 -34.81 -6.17 13.71
N SER A 66 -33.63 -5.54 13.76
CA SER A 66 -32.43 -6.11 14.38
C SER A 66 -32.33 -5.86 15.89
N ALA A 67 -33.41 -5.42 16.56
CA ALA A 67 -33.40 -5.20 18.01
C ALA A 67 -33.02 -6.45 18.84
N THR A 68 -33.30 -7.65 18.34
CA THR A 68 -32.91 -8.92 18.96
C THR A 68 -31.56 -9.44 18.49
N ARG A 69 -30.92 -8.76 17.53
CA ARG A 69 -29.61 -9.11 17.03
C ARG A 69 -28.60 -8.99 18.18
N PRO A 70 -27.76 -10.01 18.41
CA PRO A 70 -26.79 -9.99 19.50
C PRO A 70 -25.92 -8.73 19.41
N ASP A 71 -25.85 -7.97 20.51
CA ASP A 71 -24.94 -6.84 20.57
C ASP A 71 -23.51 -7.35 20.65
N VAL A 72 -22.79 -7.24 19.54
CA VAL A 72 -21.40 -7.69 19.40
C VAL A 72 -20.52 -7.15 20.52
N ASN A 73 -20.79 -5.94 21.01
CA ASN A 73 -20.05 -5.31 22.11
C ASN A 73 -20.20 -6.03 23.46
N THR A 74 -21.32 -6.73 23.69
CA THR A 74 -21.52 -7.53 24.92
C THR A 74 -20.59 -8.73 24.98
N PHE A 75 -20.24 -9.31 23.82
CA PHE A 75 -19.23 -10.38 23.75
C PHE A 75 -17.83 -9.88 24.06
N TYR A 76 -17.61 -8.56 23.95
CA TYR A 76 -16.35 -7.88 24.18
C TYR A 76 -16.30 -7.16 25.54
N GLN A 77 -17.39 -7.15 26.32
CA GLN A 77 -17.43 -6.46 27.62
C GLN A 77 -16.44 -7.06 28.60
N GLY A 78 -15.52 -6.23 29.09
CA GLY A 78 -14.44 -6.67 29.98
C GLY A 78 -13.34 -7.49 29.29
N ILE A 79 -13.43 -7.66 27.97
CA ILE A 79 -12.44 -8.38 27.14
C ILE A 79 -11.75 -7.34 26.26
N SER A 80 -10.44 -7.15 26.45
CA SER A 80 -9.64 -6.25 25.60
C SER A 80 -8.82 -7.09 24.61
N PRO A 81 -8.74 -6.66 23.33
CA PRO A 81 -7.91 -7.32 22.32
C PRO A 81 -6.44 -7.40 22.74
N GLU A 82 -5.97 -6.39 23.48
CA GLU A 82 -4.60 -6.29 23.99
C GLU A 82 -4.39 -7.10 25.28
N ARG A 83 -5.44 -7.27 26.10
CA ARG A 83 -5.34 -7.93 27.41
C ARG A 83 -5.63 -9.43 27.35
N ASN A 84 -6.63 -9.86 26.59
CA ASN A 84 -7.06 -11.26 26.51
C ASN A 84 -7.26 -11.67 25.03
N PRO A 85 -6.21 -11.74 24.20
CA PRO A 85 -6.34 -11.94 22.75
C PRO A 85 -7.01 -13.25 22.36
N ASP A 86 -6.83 -14.34 23.14
CA ASP A 86 -7.52 -15.61 22.91
C ASP A 86 -9.00 -15.55 23.31
N GLU A 87 -9.34 -14.85 24.40
CA GLU A 87 -10.74 -14.63 24.78
C GLU A 87 -11.41 -13.65 23.82
N TRP A 88 -10.66 -12.70 23.28
CA TRP A 88 -11.06 -11.77 22.24
C TRP A 88 -11.28 -12.51 20.93
N GLN A 89 -10.36 -13.37 20.48
CA GLN A 89 -10.54 -14.18 19.28
C GLN A 89 -11.65 -15.22 19.46
N ALA A 90 -11.78 -15.81 20.65
CA ALA A 90 -12.90 -16.67 21.01
C ALA A 90 -14.20 -15.87 21.14
N ALA A 91 -14.17 -14.62 21.59
CA ALA A 91 -15.31 -13.71 21.65
C ALA A 91 -15.69 -13.26 20.24
N GLN A 92 -14.75 -13.06 19.33
CA GLN A 92 -14.99 -12.80 17.92
C GLN A 92 -15.60 -14.02 17.24
N LYS A 93 -15.08 -15.22 17.51
CA LYS A 93 -15.69 -16.47 17.03
C LYS A 93 -17.09 -16.66 17.61
N ARG A 94 -17.29 -16.40 18.91
CA ARG A 94 -18.60 -16.48 19.57
C ARG A 94 -19.57 -15.41 19.08
N ALA A 95 -19.10 -14.19 18.83
CA ALA A 95 -19.91 -13.09 18.33
C ALA A 95 -20.27 -13.33 16.86
N ALA A 96 -19.33 -13.75 16.02
CA ALA A 96 -19.59 -14.16 14.65
C ALA A 96 -20.52 -15.38 14.59
N ALA A 97 -20.34 -16.37 15.46
CA ALA A 97 -21.23 -17.53 15.53
C ALA A 97 -22.63 -17.15 16.05
N ALA A 98 -22.74 -16.25 17.03
CA ALA A 98 -24.01 -15.77 17.56
C ALA A 98 -24.76 -14.91 16.54
N VAL A 99 -24.04 -14.06 15.80
CA VAL A 99 -24.61 -13.28 14.69
C VAL A 99 -25.07 -14.21 13.57
N ARG A 100 -24.27 -15.21 13.16
CA ARG A 100 -24.68 -16.21 12.15
C ARG A 100 -25.88 -17.03 12.59
N ALA A 101 -25.88 -17.54 13.82
CA ALA A 101 -26.99 -18.31 14.36
C ALA A 101 -28.27 -17.45 14.46
N TRP A 102 -28.12 -16.17 14.82
CA TRP A 102 -29.22 -15.23 14.77
C TRP A 102 -29.69 -14.99 13.33
N GLU A 103 -28.80 -14.75 12.36
CA GLU A 103 -29.11 -14.55 10.94
C GLU A 103 -29.87 -15.73 10.32
N GLU A 104 -29.51 -16.96 10.69
CA GLU A 104 -30.24 -18.19 10.30
C GLU A 104 -31.71 -18.13 10.73
N THR A 105 -31.96 -17.71 11.98
CA THR A 105 -33.29 -17.57 12.59
C THR A 105 -33.88 -16.16 12.55
N ALA A 106 -33.26 -15.24 11.81
CA ALA A 106 -33.54 -13.82 11.96
C ALA A 106 -35.01 -13.53 11.60
N PRO A 107 -35.63 -12.53 12.26
CA PRO A 107 -37.01 -12.16 11.97
C PRO A 107 -37.19 -11.90 10.47
N GLN A 108 -38.29 -12.40 9.92
CA GLN A 108 -38.59 -12.19 8.50
C GLN A 108 -38.57 -10.70 8.13
N ALA A 109 -39.06 -9.83 9.02
CA ALA A 109 -39.01 -8.38 8.87
C ALA A 109 -37.57 -7.82 8.68
N TRP A 110 -36.55 -8.42 9.30
CA TRP A 110 -35.16 -8.00 9.09
C TRP A 110 -34.63 -8.44 7.72
N LYS A 111 -34.92 -9.69 7.33
CA LYS A 111 -34.55 -10.22 6.00
C LYS A 111 -35.22 -9.41 4.89
N ASP A 112 -36.49 -9.05 5.09
CA ASP A 112 -37.26 -8.22 4.16
C ASP A 112 -36.69 -6.79 4.09
N ALA A 113 -36.26 -6.20 5.22
CA ALA A 113 -35.64 -4.88 5.25
C ALA A 113 -34.25 -4.86 4.55
N GLN A 114 -33.42 -5.88 4.76
CA GLN A 114 -32.13 -6.04 4.05
C GLN A 114 -32.34 -6.20 2.54
N ALA A 115 -33.24 -7.09 2.13
CA ALA A 115 -33.59 -7.25 0.73
C ALA A 115 -34.14 -5.94 0.13
N ARG A 116 -34.90 -5.16 0.91
CA ARG A 116 -35.39 -3.84 0.50
C ARG A 116 -34.25 -2.84 0.31
N ILE A 117 -33.26 -2.79 1.21
CA ILE A 117 -32.08 -1.92 1.09
C ILE A 117 -31.28 -2.28 -0.18
N ASP A 118 -30.97 -3.56 -0.39
CA ASP A 118 -30.22 -4.03 -1.57
C ASP A 118 -30.95 -3.69 -2.87
N ASN A 119 -32.27 -3.88 -2.89
CA ASN A 119 -33.11 -3.51 -4.03
C ASN A 119 -33.12 -1.99 -4.25
N LEU A 120 -33.19 -1.17 -3.20
CA LEU A 120 -33.18 0.28 -3.31
C LEU A 120 -31.84 0.80 -3.86
N PHE A 121 -30.70 0.31 -3.36
CA PHE A 121 -29.38 0.66 -3.91
C PHE A 121 -29.25 0.20 -5.37
N SER A 122 -29.60 -1.06 -5.67
CA SER A 122 -29.54 -1.59 -7.03
C SER A 122 -30.43 -0.81 -8.00
N ASN A 123 -31.61 -0.39 -7.57
CA ASN A 123 -32.53 0.39 -8.39
C ASN A 123 -32.03 1.83 -8.59
N ARG A 124 -31.51 2.47 -7.53
CA ARG A 124 -30.90 3.80 -7.60
C ARG A 124 -29.74 3.80 -8.60
N ASP A 125 -28.82 2.85 -8.46
CA ASP A 125 -27.64 2.78 -9.32
C ASP A 125 -28.04 2.47 -10.77
N ARG A 126 -29.03 1.59 -10.98
CA ARG A 126 -29.58 1.32 -12.32
C ARG A 126 -30.23 2.55 -12.96
N GLU A 127 -31.00 3.33 -12.20
CA GLU A 127 -31.60 4.57 -12.71
C GLU A 127 -30.53 5.62 -13.02
N ALA A 128 -29.52 5.78 -12.16
CA ALA A 128 -28.40 6.68 -12.39
C ALA A 128 -27.58 6.29 -13.62
N ASP A 129 -27.27 5.00 -13.78
CA ASP A 129 -26.64 4.44 -14.98
C ASP A 129 -27.48 4.69 -16.23
N GLY A 130 -28.82 4.65 -16.10
CA GLY A 130 -29.75 5.04 -17.16
C GLY A 130 -29.57 6.49 -17.60
N VAL A 131 -29.36 7.43 -16.67
CA VAL A 131 -29.09 8.85 -16.99
C VAL A 131 -27.73 8.99 -17.67
N TYR A 132 -26.69 8.31 -17.19
CA TYR A 132 -25.37 8.33 -17.83
C TYR A 132 -25.40 7.77 -19.25
N GLN A 133 -26.13 6.68 -19.46
CA GLN A 133 -26.34 6.08 -20.77
C GLN A 133 -27.15 7.00 -21.69
N ALA A 134 -28.19 7.64 -21.18
CA ALA A 134 -28.97 8.63 -21.93
C ALA A 134 -28.10 9.83 -22.36
N ALA A 135 -27.22 10.31 -21.49
CA ALA A 135 -26.27 11.38 -21.81
C ALA A 135 -25.29 11.00 -22.91
N TYR A 136 -24.78 9.76 -22.88
CA TYR A 136 -23.96 9.20 -23.95
C TYR A 136 -24.74 9.10 -25.26
N GLU A 137 -25.95 8.53 -25.25
CA GLU A 137 -26.77 8.37 -26.45
C GLU A 137 -27.22 9.70 -27.04
N ARG A 138 -27.57 10.68 -26.20
CA ARG A 138 -27.89 12.04 -26.63
C ARG A 138 -26.71 12.64 -27.37
N GLN A 139 -25.53 12.64 -26.76
CA GLN A 139 -24.33 13.18 -27.39
C GLN A 139 -23.98 12.43 -28.68
N TYR A 140 -24.11 11.10 -28.70
CA TYR A 140 -23.89 10.31 -29.91
C TYR A 140 -24.88 10.67 -31.03
N LYS A 141 -26.18 10.83 -30.71
CA LYS A 141 -27.20 11.25 -31.68
C LYS A 141 -26.98 12.67 -32.18
N GLU A 142 -26.56 13.58 -31.30
CA GLU A 142 -26.25 14.96 -31.64
C GLU A 142 -25.09 15.09 -32.64
N LEU A 143 -24.17 14.10 -32.72
CA LEU A 143 -23.12 14.07 -33.74
C LEU A 143 -23.68 13.95 -35.17
N GLY A 144 -24.84 13.34 -35.34
CA GLY A 144 -25.41 13.05 -36.65
C GLY A 144 -24.56 12.07 -37.47
N ASN A 145 -24.70 12.12 -38.79
CA ASN A 145 -24.04 11.20 -39.73
C ASN A 145 -23.14 11.91 -40.75
N ASP A 146 -23.00 13.23 -40.66
CA ASP A 146 -22.17 14.01 -41.59
C ASP A 146 -20.71 14.00 -41.10
N PRO A 147 -19.77 13.38 -41.85
CA PRO A 147 -18.37 13.31 -41.44
C PRO A 147 -17.72 14.66 -41.20
N ALA A 148 -18.13 15.72 -41.91
CA ALA A 148 -17.57 17.06 -41.73
C ALA A 148 -17.98 17.67 -40.39
N GLU A 149 -19.25 17.54 -40.01
CA GLU A 149 -19.78 18.00 -38.74
C GLU A 149 -19.25 17.17 -37.57
N ILE A 150 -19.15 15.84 -37.72
CA ILE A 150 -18.53 14.97 -36.70
C ILE A 150 -17.07 15.36 -36.48
N THR A 151 -16.31 15.62 -37.55
CA THR A 151 -14.91 16.06 -37.47
C THR A 151 -14.78 17.41 -36.77
N LYS A 152 -15.65 18.38 -37.09
CA LYS A 152 -15.69 19.68 -36.41
C LYS A 152 -15.95 19.52 -34.90
N ARG A 153 -16.93 18.71 -34.51
CA ARG A 153 -17.25 18.46 -33.10
C ARG A 153 -16.13 17.72 -32.36
N ALA A 154 -15.43 16.81 -33.03
CA ALA A 154 -14.26 16.15 -32.47
C ALA A 154 -13.18 17.19 -32.11
N LYS A 155 -12.90 18.15 -33.01
CA LYS A 155 -11.93 19.23 -32.79
C LYS A 155 -12.31 20.13 -31.60
N GLU A 156 -13.60 20.44 -31.46
CA GLU A 156 -14.13 21.19 -30.31
C GLU A 156 -13.94 20.39 -29.00
N GLN A 157 -14.23 19.08 -29.03
CA GLN A 157 -14.08 18.20 -27.87
C GLN A 157 -12.61 18.02 -27.46
N ILE A 158 -11.69 17.88 -28.43
CA ILE A 158 -10.24 17.82 -28.18
C ILE A 158 -9.79 19.04 -27.37
N SER A 159 -10.21 20.23 -27.78
CA SER A 159 -9.83 21.48 -27.12
C SER A 159 -10.36 21.55 -25.68
N ARG A 160 -11.57 21.06 -25.45
CA ARG A 160 -12.16 20.96 -24.09
C ARG A 160 -11.45 19.94 -23.23
N LEU A 161 -11.13 18.75 -23.75
CA LEU A 161 -10.46 17.68 -23.00
C LEU A 161 -9.09 18.12 -22.48
N VAL A 162 -8.30 18.82 -23.30
CA VAL A 162 -7.02 19.40 -22.89
C VAL A 162 -7.21 20.42 -21.76
N THR A 163 -8.19 21.31 -21.92
CA THR A 163 -8.49 22.38 -20.95
C THR A 163 -8.96 21.81 -19.61
N ASP A 164 -9.90 20.86 -19.64
CA ASP A 164 -10.45 20.21 -18.45
C ASP A 164 -9.38 19.41 -17.71
N GLN A 165 -8.52 18.68 -18.45
CA GLN A 165 -7.39 17.97 -17.85
C GLN A 165 -6.42 18.94 -17.17
N TYR A 166 -6.07 20.05 -17.81
CA TYR A 166 -5.20 21.06 -17.22
C TYR A 166 -5.84 21.70 -15.98
N ASN A 167 -7.09 22.13 -16.07
CA ASN A 167 -7.80 22.79 -14.97
C ASN A 167 -7.94 21.89 -13.75
N HIS A 168 -8.21 20.60 -13.95
CA HIS A 168 -8.24 19.62 -12.86
C HIS A 168 -6.93 19.61 -12.05
N TYR A 169 -5.79 19.50 -12.73
CA TYR A 169 -4.49 19.54 -12.06
C TYR A 169 -4.14 20.95 -11.54
N LYS A 170 -4.66 22.00 -12.16
CA LYS A 170 -4.51 23.38 -11.67
C LYS A 170 -5.22 23.58 -10.33
N GLU A 171 -6.48 23.21 -10.23
CA GLU A 171 -7.25 23.25 -8.97
C GLU A 171 -6.57 22.39 -7.89
N LEU A 172 -6.11 21.18 -8.27
CA LEU A 172 -5.37 20.32 -7.37
C LEU A 172 -4.09 21.01 -6.86
N SER A 173 -3.35 21.71 -7.72
CA SER A 173 -2.09 22.40 -7.38
C SER A 173 -2.26 23.49 -6.30
N GLU A 174 -3.45 24.07 -6.19
CA GLU A 174 -3.75 25.12 -5.23
C GLU A 174 -3.96 24.54 -3.82
N THR A 175 -4.50 23.34 -3.74
CA THR A 175 -4.85 22.67 -2.48
C THR A 175 -3.68 21.82 -1.95
N VAL A 176 -2.94 21.15 -2.82
CA VAL A 176 -1.88 20.20 -2.42
C VAL A 176 -0.51 20.86 -2.21
N ILE A 177 0.36 20.21 -1.43
CA ILE A 177 1.75 20.64 -1.21
C ILE A 177 2.65 20.25 -2.39
N SER A 178 2.39 19.09 -2.98
CA SER A 178 3.08 18.54 -4.15
C SER A 178 2.18 17.59 -4.92
N MET A 179 2.45 17.37 -6.21
CA MET A 179 1.76 16.36 -7.03
C MET A 179 2.70 15.60 -7.94
N SER A 180 2.33 14.35 -8.22
CA SER A 180 2.96 13.52 -9.25
C SER A 180 1.86 12.68 -9.88
N ALA A 181 1.69 12.79 -11.20
CA ALA A 181 0.75 11.99 -11.97
C ALA A 181 1.38 11.63 -13.32
N TYR A 182 0.95 10.51 -13.90
CA TYR A 182 1.45 10.05 -15.21
C TYR A 182 1.19 11.07 -16.31
N ASP A 183 0.10 11.83 -16.19
CA ASP A 183 -0.31 12.87 -17.14
C ASP A 183 0.52 14.16 -17.03
N LEU A 184 1.54 14.23 -16.18
CA LEU A 184 2.25 15.48 -15.84
C LEU A 184 3.75 15.40 -16.13
N VAL A 185 4.27 16.53 -16.59
CA VAL A 185 5.70 16.80 -16.79
C VAL A 185 6.09 17.97 -15.88
N ALA A 186 7.01 17.70 -14.95
CA ALA A 186 7.62 18.75 -14.13
C ALA A 186 8.65 19.53 -14.97
N LEU A 187 8.53 20.86 -15.00
CA LEU A 187 9.45 21.74 -15.75
C LEU A 187 10.50 22.41 -14.84
N GLY A 188 10.46 22.12 -13.54
CA GLY A 188 11.32 22.71 -12.52
C GLY A 188 10.55 23.65 -11.58
N GLY A 189 10.97 23.70 -10.31
CA GLY A 189 10.29 24.52 -9.30
C GLY A 189 8.81 24.12 -9.10
N LYS A 190 7.91 25.10 -9.25
CA LYS A 190 6.45 24.90 -9.19
C LYS A 190 5.82 24.69 -10.58
N ASP A 191 6.63 24.72 -11.63
CA ASP A 191 6.16 24.74 -13.00
C ASP A 191 5.95 23.31 -13.51
N TRP A 192 4.83 23.12 -14.18
CA TRP A 192 4.42 21.85 -14.74
C TRP A 192 3.54 22.05 -15.96
N LYS A 193 3.49 21.02 -16.78
CA LYS A 193 2.58 20.90 -17.92
C LYS A 193 2.05 19.48 -18.03
N LEU A 194 1.06 19.29 -18.88
CA LEU A 194 0.58 17.96 -19.23
C LEU A 194 1.60 17.22 -20.10
N ASP A 195 1.67 15.90 -19.94
CA ASP A 195 2.46 15.02 -20.81
C ASP A 195 1.77 14.82 -22.16
N ALA A 196 2.47 15.10 -23.26
CA ALA A 196 1.92 15.00 -24.60
C ALA A 196 1.45 13.58 -24.97
N ALA A 197 2.21 12.54 -24.61
CA ALA A 197 1.89 11.16 -24.98
C ALA A 197 0.69 10.64 -24.19
N GLU A 198 0.61 10.93 -22.90
CA GLU A 198 -0.53 10.52 -22.07
C GLU A 198 -1.79 11.33 -22.40
N THR A 199 -1.68 12.64 -22.64
CA THR A 199 -2.79 13.46 -23.10
C THR A 199 -3.32 12.97 -24.46
N ARG A 200 -2.44 12.58 -25.39
CA ARG A 200 -2.84 11.96 -26.67
C ARG A 200 -3.68 10.71 -26.45
N LYS A 201 -3.18 9.75 -25.66
CA LYS A 201 -3.89 8.50 -25.35
C LYS A 201 -5.27 8.76 -24.77
N ARG A 202 -5.37 9.69 -23.81
CA ARG A 202 -6.64 10.07 -23.17
C ARG A 202 -7.63 10.64 -24.18
N ILE A 203 -7.18 11.57 -25.03
CA ILE A 203 -8.01 12.16 -26.07
C ILE A 203 -8.50 11.09 -27.04
N THR A 204 -7.59 10.25 -27.57
CA THR A 204 -7.95 9.17 -28.50
C THR A 204 -9.01 8.25 -27.88
N LYS A 205 -8.83 7.83 -26.63
CA LYS A 205 -9.78 6.95 -25.93
C LYS A 205 -11.15 7.61 -25.73
N ALA A 206 -11.21 8.90 -25.44
CA ALA A 206 -12.47 9.63 -25.32
C ALA A 206 -13.21 9.67 -26.67
N LEU A 207 -12.48 9.95 -27.75
CA LEU A 207 -13.03 10.02 -29.11
C LEU A 207 -13.44 8.65 -29.68
N ASP A 208 -12.74 7.57 -29.32
CA ASP A 208 -13.06 6.18 -29.71
C ASP A 208 -14.52 5.85 -29.44
N SER A 209 -15.02 6.24 -28.27
CA SER A 209 -16.34 5.88 -27.79
C SER A 209 -17.49 6.62 -28.51
N LEU A 210 -17.23 7.75 -29.16
CA LEU A 210 -18.26 8.62 -29.74
C LEU A 210 -17.96 8.92 -31.21
N HIS A 211 -16.90 9.68 -31.46
CA HIS A 211 -16.60 10.26 -32.77
C HIS A 211 -16.10 9.22 -33.76
N PHE A 212 -15.09 8.44 -33.40
CA PHE A 212 -14.56 7.41 -34.30
C PHE A 212 -15.59 6.29 -34.54
N ARG A 213 -16.39 5.98 -33.52
CA ARG A 213 -17.53 5.07 -33.68
C ARG A 213 -18.58 5.61 -34.67
N ALA A 214 -18.90 6.91 -34.61
CA ALA A 214 -19.86 7.53 -35.54
C ALA A 214 -19.32 7.63 -36.97
N LEU A 215 -18.00 7.80 -37.14
CA LEU A 215 -17.36 7.87 -38.45
C LEU A 215 -17.21 6.52 -39.15
N GLY A 216 -17.27 5.40 -38.42
CA GLY A 216 -17.11 4.05 -38.97
C GLY A 216 -15.79 3.92 -39.75
N ASP A 217 -15.88 3.51 -41.01
CA ASP A 217 -14.72 3.27 -41.88
C ASP A 217 -14.24 4.52 -42.64
N ASN A 218 -14.70 5.72 -42.28
CA ASN A 218 -14.26 6.96 -42.94
C ASN A 218 -12.84 7.36 -42.50
N THR A 219 -11.84 6.70 -43.12
CA THR A 219 -10.42 6.89 -42.80
C THR A 219 -9.95 8.32 -43.01
N SER A 220 -10.45 9.02 -44.04
CA SER A 220 -10.06 10.41 -44.30
C SER A 220 -10.45 11.34 -43.15
N ALA A 221 -11.66 11.22 -42.61
CA ALA A 221 -12.12 12.02 -41.47
C ALA A 221 -11.39 11.64 -40.18
N ILE A 222 -11.14 10.34 -39.96
CA ILE A 222 -10.39 9.84 -38.80
C ILE A 222 -8.94 10.37 -38.82
N ASP A 223 -8.28 10.34 -39.97
CA ASP A 223 -6.92 10.81 -40.13
C ASP A 223 -6.84 12.34 -39.98
N GLU A 224 -7.85 13.07 -40.44
CA GLU A 224 -7.96 14.52 -40.19
C GLU A 224 -8.08 14.82 -38.68
N ILE A 225 -8.88 14.06 -37.95
CA ILE A 225 -9.00 14.21 -36.49
C ILE A 225 -7.67 13.89 -35.81
N LYS A 226 -7.00 12.78 -36.18
CA LYS A 226 -5.69 12.41 -35.61
C LYS A 226 -4.64 13.49 -35.86
N ALA A 227 -4.56 14.02 -37.07
CA ALA A 227 -3.68 15.14 -37.40
C ALA A 227 -4.04 16.40 -36.60
N TYR A 228 -5.32 16.62 -36.29
CA TYR A 228 -5.72 17.70 -35.39
C TYR A 228 -5.34 17.44 -33.93
N ILE A 229 -5.38 16.20 -33.44
CA ILE A 229 -4.87 15.84 -32.10
C ILE A 229 -3.39 16.20 -32.02
N ASP A 230 -2.59 15.78 -33.00
CA ASP A 230 -1.16 16.13 -33.10
C ASP A 230 -0.96 17.64 -33.02
N LYS A 231 -1.70 18.39 -33.84
CA LYS A 231 -1.63 19.84 -33.86
C LYS A 231 -2.04 20.47 -32.53
N ALA A 232 -3.16 20.03 -31.95
CA ALA A 232 -3.67 20.58 -30.69
C ALA A 232 -2.73 20.32 -29.51
N ILE A 233 -2.04 19.18 -29.52
CA ILE A 233 -0.98 18.87 -28.55
C ILE A 233 0.21 19.79 -28.74
N LEU A 234 0.68 19.94 -29.98
CA LEU A 234 1.85 20.75 -30.31
C LEU A 234 1.63 22.24 -30.03
N ASP A 235 0.44 22.77 -30.37
CA ASP A 235 0.10 24.18 -30.26
C ASP A 235 -0.36 24.59 -28.84
N SER A 236 -0.61 23.63 -27.94
CA SER A 236 -1.15 23.93 -26.61
C SER A 236 -0.11 24.51 -25.66
N PRO A 237 -0.38 25.66 -25.00
CA PRO A 237 0.52 26.20 -24.00
C PRO A 237 0.57 25.34 -22.72
N HIS A 238 -0.43 24.48 -22.51
CA HIS A 238 -0.59 23.64 -21.31
C HIS A 238 0.12 22.29 -21.40
N ILE A 239 0.60 21.91 -22.59
CA ILE A 239 1.20 20.62 -22.86
C ILE A 239 2.72 20.79 -23.07
N ALA A 240 3.51 19.91 -22.49
CA ALA A 240 4.95 19.87 -22.72
C ALA A 240 5.25 19.17 -24.05
N PRO A 241 6.28 19.59 -24.82
CA PRO A 241 6.71 18.86 -26.01
C PRO A 241 6.92 17.37 -25.74
N GLU A 242 6.63 16.52 -26.71
CA GLU A 242 6.79 15.07 -26.56
C GLU A 242 8.26 14.71 -26.24
N GLY A 243 8.46 13.86 -25.23
CA GLY A 243 9.79 13.51 -24.73
C GLY A 243 10.42 14.54 -23.78
N THR A 244 9.69 15.58 -23.35
CA THR A 244 10.19 16.54 -22.35
C THR A 244 10.57 15.80 -21.05
N PRO A 245 11.82 15.95 -20.56
CA PRO A 245 12.21 15.40 -19.28
C PRO A 245 11.36 16.00 -18.16
N GLY A 246 10.84 15.17 -17.26
CA GLY A 246 9.90 15.63 -16.23
C GLY A 246 8.66 14.75 -16.05
N ALA A 247 8.44 13.79 -16.95
CA ALA A 247 7.37 12.80 -16.77
C ALA A 247 7.58 11.97 -15.51
N ASN A 248 6.53 11.80 -14.69
CA ASN A 248 6.56 11.14 -13.38
C ASN A 248 7.45 11.84 -12.32
N VAL A 249 7.86 13.08 -12.55
CA VAL A 249 8.69 13.85 -11.63
C VAL A 249 7.78 14.63 -10.68
N LEU A 250 8.11 14.64 -9.37
CA LEU A 250 7.33 15.32 -8.35
C LEU A 250 7.39 16.85 -8.52
N ILE A 251 6.23 17.51 -8.55
CA ILE A 251 6.10 18.97 -8.62
C ILE A 251 5.78 19.49 -7.21
N ILE A 252 6.50 20.50 -6.73
CA ILE A 252 6.35 21.04 -5.36
C ILE A 252 5.76 22.45 -5.44
N PHE A 253 4.57 22.68 -4.90
CA PHE A 253 3.86 23.96 -5.01
C PHE A 253 4.08 24.90 -3.82
N LYS A 254 4.47 24.38 -2.66
CA LYS A 254 4.63 25.15 -1.42
C LYS A 254 5.98 24.80 -0.79
N GLU A 255 6.87 25.79 -0.63
CA GLU A 255 8.11 25.64 0.14
C GLU A 255 7.79 25.71 1.64
N ARG A 256 8.43 24.85 2.43
CA ARG A 256 8.28 24.87 3.90
C ARG A 256 9.13 25.99 4.48
N THR A 257 8.52 26.89 5.25
CA THR A 257 9.25 27.78 6.16
C THR A 257 9.97 26.93 7.21
N THR A 258 11.30 26.99 7.23
CA THR A 258 12.22 26.28 8.13
C THR A 258 12.15 26.71 9.61
N ALA A 259 11.09 27.40 10.03
CA ALA A 259 10.94 27.90 11.39
C ALA A 259 9.89 27.09 12.16
N GLY A 260 10.35 26.06 12.89
CA GLY A 260 9.54 25.29 13.82
C GLY A 260 9.88 23.81 13.74
N GLY A 261 10.32 23.21 14.86
CA GLY A 261 10.73 21.81 14.95
C GLY A 261 9.62 20.79 14.62
N PRO A 262 9.87 19.48 14.82
CA PRO A 262 8.98 18.41 14.41
C PRO A 262 7.72 18.38 15.28
N SER A 263 6.78 19.28 15.00
CA SER A 263 5.39 19.17 15.42
C SER A 263 4.59 18.55 14.29
N GLU A 264 3.98 17.40 14.61
CA GLU A 264 2.79 16.79 14.01
C GLU A 264 2.09 17.70 12.99
N GLY A 265 2.21 17.38 11.67
CA GLY A 265 1.65 18.27 10.65
C GLY A 265 1.69 17.84 9.18
N ASP A 266 2.82 17.38 8.61
CA ASP A 266 2.86 17.06 7.16
C ASP A 266 3.35 15.64 6.85
N GLY A 267 2.48 14.89 6.19
CA GLY A 267 2.55 13.45 5.97
C GLY A 267 3.44 12.89 4.86
N LEU A 268 4.30 13.69 4.21
CA LEU A 268 4.93 13.29 2.94
C LEU A 268 6.46 13.27 2.91
N ILE A 269 7.16 13.72 3.96
CA ILE A 269 8.58 13.41 4.17
C ILE A 269 8.66 12.42 5.33
N THR A 270 9.02 11.18 5.02
CA THR A 270 8.96 10.13 6.03
C THR A 270 10.26 10.02 6.81
N SER A 271 10.20 10.33 8.10
CA SER A 271 11.05 9.62 9.06
C SER A 271 10.49 8.21 9.25
N VAL A 272 11.28 7.18 8.97
CA VAL A 272 10.96 5.79 9.35
C VAL A 272 10.89 5.63 10.87
N GLY A 273 11.40 6.61 11.62
CA GLY A 273 11.38 6.69 13.07
C GLY A 273 12.32 5.68 13.70
N GLY A 274 12.19 5.44 15.00
CA GLY A 274 13.06 4.48 15.70
C GLY A 274 12.73 3.00 15.45
N ARG A 275 11.64 2.66 14.74
CA ARG A 275 11.17 1.27 14.57
C ARG A 275 10.95 0.83 13.14
N GLN A 276 11.45 -0.35 12.82
CA GLN A 276 11.22 -1.02 11.55
C GLN A 276 9.95 -1.88 11.62
N LEU A 277 9.14 -1.82 10.57
CA LEU A 277 7.96 -2.65 10.40
C LEU A 277 8.26 -3.95 9.67
N SER A 278 7.69 -5.05 10.15
CA SER A 278 7.67 -6.34 9.45
C SER A 278 6.27 -6.93 9.44
N ILE A 279 5.83 -7.56 8.35
CA ILE A 279 4.46 -8.07 8.23
C ILE A 279 4.29 -9.31 9.10
N THR A 280 3.37 -9.25 10.07
CA THR A 280 3.02 -10.39 10.95
C THR A 280 1.76 -11.13 10.50
N ASP A 281 0.95 -10.55 9.59
CA ASP A 281 -0.19 -11.23 8.99
C ASP A 281 0.28 -12.52 8.30
N ILE A 282 -0.23 -13.68 8.74
CA ILE A 282 0.23 -15.01 8.30
C ILE A 282 0.12 -15.20 6.78
N ASP A 283 -0.89 -14.59 6.14
CA ASP A 283 -1.10 -14.70 4.70
C ASP A 283 -0.10 -13.86 3.90
N TYR A 284 0.42 -12.77 4.48
CA TYR A 284 1.27 -11.80 3.80
C TYR A 284 2.69 -11.69 4.39
N GLN A 285 3.06 -12.48 5.41
CA GLN A 285 4.37 -12.43 6.08
C GLN A 285 5.58 -12.65 5.15
N TYR A 286 5.35 -13.26 3.97
CA TYR A 286 6.38 -13.50 2.95
C TYR A 286 6.37 -12.48 1.80
N ALA A 287 5.49 -11.46 1.84
CA ALA A 287 5.30 -10.52 0.75
C ALA A 287 6.58 -9.76 0.38
N LEU A 288 7.45 -9.45 1.34
CA LEU A 288 8.73 -8.77 1.11
C LEU A 288 9.91 -9.76 1.02
N THR A 289 9.66 -11.01 0.64
CA THR A 289 10.69 -12.06 0.56
C THR A 289 10.60 -12.83 -0.75
N PRO A 290 11.70 -13.44 -1.23
CA PRO A 290 11.66 -14.30 -2.42
C PRO A 290 11.00 -15.67 -2.17
N PHE A 291 10.52 -15.93 -0.95
CA PHE A 291 9.86 -17.17 -0.62
C PHE A 291 8.45 -17.20 -1.21
N ARG A 292 8.24 -18.07 -2.21
CA ARG A 292 6.97 -18.18 -2.92
C ARG A 292 5.83 -18.47 -1.97
N ASN A 293 4.85 -17.57 -1.95
CA ASN A 293 3.60 -17.71 -1.22
C ASN A 293 2.43 -17.46 -2.18
N ARG A 294 1.30 -18.14 -1.95
CA ARG A 294 0.11 -18.03 -2.81
C ARG A 294 -0.46 -16.60 -2.85
N ASN A 295 -0.30 -15.83 -1.79
CA ASN A 295 -0.90 -14.50 -1.64
C ASN A 295 0.04 -13.42 -2.16
N ALA A 296 1.28 -13.37 -1.67
CA ALA A 296 2.24 -12.33 -2.05
C ALA A 296 3.70 -12.74 -1.81
N TYR A 297 4.59 -12.42 -2.75
CA TYR A 297 6.06 -12.57 -2.62
C TYR A 297 6.78 -11.66 -3.64
N ILE A 298 8.08 -11.42 -3.45
CA ILE A 298 8.92 -10.75 -4.45
C ILE A 298 9.67 -11.76 -5.31
N SER A 299 10.05 -11.37 -6.51
CA SER A 299 10.88 -12.20 -7.37
C SER A 299 11.91 -11.34 -8.09
N PRO A 300 13.21 -11.66 -7.98
CA PRO A 300 14.21 -11.04 -8.82
C PRO A 300 14.11 -11.54 -10.27
N LEU A 301 14.37 -10.66 -11.23
CA LEU A 301 14.43 -10.98 -12.65
C LEU A 301 15.77 -10.57 -13.24
N ARG A 302 16.20 -11.26 -14.30
CA ARG A 302 17.37 -10.83 -15.07
C ARG A 302 17.05 -9.56 -15.85
N ASP A 303 18.07 -8.74 -16.07
CA ASP A 303 17.96 -7.46 -16.77
C ASP A 303 17.32 -7.60 -18.16
N GLU A 304 17.63 -8.66 -18.90
CA GLU A 304 17.11 -8.86 -20.27
C GLU A 304 15.59 -9.12 -20.30
N ILE A 305 15.03 -9.55 -19.16
CA ILE A 305 13.60 -9.79 -19.02
C ILE A 305 12.93 -8.53 -18.51
N MET A 306 13.53 -7.84 -17.54
CA MET A 306 13.05 -6.53 -17.05
C MET A 306 12.87 -5.53 -18.20
N GLN A 307 13.80 -5.49 -19.15
CA GLN A 307 13.73 -4.62 -20.33
C GLN A 307 12.57 -4.93 -21.28
N LYS A 308 12.00 -6.14 -21.24
CA LYS A 308 10.84 -6.55 -22.06
C LYS A 308 9.50 -6.24 -21.38
N LEU A 309 9.53 -5.79 -20.12
CA LEU A 309 8.32 -5.50 -19.37
C LEU A 309 7.85 -4.08 -19.67
N THR A 310 6.54 -3.96 -19.89
CA THR A 310 5.80 -2.71 -19.95
C THR A 310 5.04 -2.49 -18.66
N PHE A 311 4.95 -1.22 -18.27
CA PHE A 311 4.33 -0.80 -17.02
C PHE A 311 3.04 -0.04 -17.34
N GLU A 312 1.90 -0.57 -16.90
CA GLU A 312 0.60 0.09 -17.02
C GLU A 312 -0.11 0.07 -15.66
N ASN A 313 -0.40 1.25 -15.08
CA ASN A 313 -1.10 1.39 -13.80
C ASN A 313 -0.47 0.59 -12.63
N GLY A 314 0.86 0.56 -12.54
CA GLY A 314 1.60 -0.18 -11.50
C GLY A 314 1.62 -1.71 -11.69
N LYS A 315 0.99 -2.22 -12.76
CA LYS A 315 1.03 -3.63 -13.15
C LYS A 315 1.99 -3.84 -14.31
N LEU A 316 2.59 -5.02 -14.33
CA LEU A 316 3.55 -5.44 -15.36
C LEU A 316 2.84 -6.27 -16.44
N SER A 317 3.12 -5.95 -17.69
CA SER A 317 2.80 -6.73 -18.89
C SER A 317 4.08 -6.98 -19.70
N ILE A 318 4.08 -7.94 -20.63
CA ILE A 318 5.16 -8.06 -21.62
C ILE A 318 4.74 -7.26 -22.85
N LEU A 319 5.67 -6.49 -23.40
CA LEU A 319 5.47 -5.71 -24.62
C LEU A 319 4.99 -6.62 -25.78
N GLY A 320 3.71 -6.52 -26.13
CA GLY A 320 3.08 -7.27 -27.23
C GLY A 320 2.79 -8.75 -26.96
N SER A 321 2.58 -9.18 -25.71
CA SER A 321 2.29 -10.59 -25.38
C SER A 321 1.21 -10.77 -24.30
N GLU A 322 0.63 -11.98 -24.22
CA GLU A 322 -0.44 -12.32 -23.27
C GLU A 322 0.11 -12.51 -21.84
N PRO A 323 -0.68 -12.29 -20.76
CA PRO A 323 -0.25 -12.49 -19.36
C PRO A 323 0.33 -13.88 -19.04
N ALA A 324 -0.03 -14.89 -19.85
CA ALA A 324 0.50 -16.25 -19.75
C ALA A 324 2.01 -16.33 -20.10
N ASP A 325 2.48 -15.46 -21.01
CA ASP A 325 3.87 -15.39 -21.43
C ASP A 325 4.76 -14.81 -20.32
N LEU A 326 4.25 -13.83 -19.55
CA LEU A 326 4.93 -13.32 -18.36
C LEU A 326 5.15 -14.41 -17.32
N LYS A 327 4.16 -15.28 -17.09
CA LYS A 327 4.30 -16.43 -16.18
C LYS A 327 5.33 -17.46 -16.67
N LYS A 328 5.52 -17.60 -17.98
CA LYS A 328 6.52 -18.50 -18.59
C LYS A 328 7.91 -17.89 -18.53
N GLU A 329 8.06 -16.62 -18.89
CA GLU A 329 9.32 -15.86 -18.82
C GLU A 329 9.81 -15.72 -17.38
N THR A 330 8.94 -15.37 -16.43
CA THR A 330 9.29 -15.33 -14.99
C THR A 330 9.59 -16.71 -14.38
N LYS A 331 9.22 -17.83 -15.02
CA LYS A 331 9.69 -19.17 -14.59
C LYS A 331 11.08 -19.48 -15.11
N ASN A 332 11.36 -19.11 -16.35
CA ASN A 332 12.63 -19.37 -17.04
C ASN A 332 13.70 -18.31 -16.73
N GLY A 333 13.26 -17.14 -16.27
CA GLY A 333 13.99 -15.88 -16.19
C GLY A 333 14.43 -15.44 -14.80
N LEU A 334 14.23 -16.29 -13.80
CA LEU A 334 14.62 -16.00 -12.44
C LEU A 334 16.14 -15.88 -12.38
N GLN A 335 16.60 -14.79 -11.81
CA GLN A 335 17.98 -14.68 -11.39
C GLN A 335 18.11 -15.34 -10.02
N GLU A 336 19.16 -16.13 -9.80
CA GLU A 336 19.62 -16.42 -8.44
C GLU A 336 20.20 -15.12 -7.86
N ILE A 337 19.37 -14.21 -7.32
CA ILE A 337 19.93 -13.10 -6.55
C ILE A 337 20.34 -13.64 -5.19
N LYS A 338 21.65 -13.83 -5.05
CA LYS A 338 22.27 -14.46 -3.88
C LYS A 338 22.30 -13.58 -2.64
N ASN A 339 21.93 -12.29 -2.69
CA ASN A 339 22.14 -11.37 -1.55
C ASN A 339 21.19 -10.17 -1.44
N LEU A 340 19.86 -10.32 -1.60
CA LEU A 340 18.94 -9.20 -1.34
C LEU A 340 19.01 -8.71 0.11
N ASP A 341 19.16 -7.40 0.32
CA ASP A 341 19.15 -6.78 1.66
C ASP A 341 17.71 -6.61 2.17
N LEU A 342 17.05 -7.73 2.50
CA LEU A 342 15.66 -7.71 2.98
C LEU A 342 15.42 -6.78 4.19
N PRO A 343 16.36 -6.63 5.15
CA PRO A 343 16.23 -5.60 6.19
C PRO A 343 16.11 -4.18 5.65
N LEU A 344 16.87 -3.80 4.62
CA LEU A 344 16.72 -2.50 3.96
C LEU A 344 15.36 -2.38 3.24
N LEU A 345 14.90 -3.44 2.60
CA LEU A 345 13.58 -3.45 1.94
C LEU A 345 12.43 -3.21 2.93
N ARG A 346 12.53 -3.77 4.15
CA ARG A 346 11.56 -3.51 5.23
C ARG A 346 11.62 -2.10 5.76
N GLU A 347 12.80 -1.47 5.74
CA GLU A 347 12.95 -0.06 6.08
C GLU A 347 12.23 0.84 5.06
N ILE A 348 12.39 0.54 3.77
CA ILE A 348 11.64 1.23 2.69
C ILE A 348 10.14 1.00 2.88
N PHE A 349 9.71 -0.24 3.12
CA PHE A 349 8.30 -0.55 3.41
C PHE A 349 7.75 0.21 4.64
N THR A 350 8.59 0.42 5.66
CA THR A 350 8.23 1.23 6.83
C THR A 350 7.97 2.68 6.44
N ALA A 351 8.78 3.23 5.52
CA ALA A 351 8.52 4.55 4.96
C ALA A 351 7.18 4.57 4.20
N VAL A 352 6.93 3.59 3.33
CA VAL A 352 5.65 3.48 2.59
C VAL A 352 4.45 3.41 3.53
N TYR A 353 4.51 2.59 4.58
CA TYR A 353 3.42 2.46 5.54
C TYR A 353 3.06 3.79 6.20
N LYS A 354 4.07 4.58 6.57
CA LYS A 354 3.86 5.87 7.22
C LYS A 354 3.33 6.94 6.28
N THR A 355 3.56 6.83 4.97
CA THR A 355 3.00 7.74 3.95
C THR A 355 1.66 7.31 3.41
N ALA A 356 1.34 6.01 3.45
CA ALA A 356 0.08 5.45 2.96
C ALA A 356 -1.16 6.00 3.70
N ALA A 357 -0.98 6.65 4.85
CA ALA A 357 -2.04 7.37 5.56
C ALA A 357 -2.57 8.61 4.79
N TYR A 358 -1.88 9.06 3.74
CA TYR A 358 -2.14 10.33 3.05
C TYR A 358 -2.67 10.20 1.61
N GLY A 359 -3.02 8.99 1.15
CA GLY A 359 -3.70 8.76 -0.14
C GLY A 359 -3.07 7.68 -1.03
N ASP A 360 -3.67 7.44 -2.19
CA ASP A 360 -3.32 6.42 -3.21
C ASP A 360 -2.00 6.70 -3.96
N ALA A 361 -1.02 7.33 -3.30
CA ALA A 361 0.26 7.62 -3.91
C ALA A 361 1.05 6.32 -4.12
N HIS A 362 1.24 5.92 -5.38
CA HIS A 362 2.17 4.85 -5.79
C HIS A 362 3.64 5.18 -5.52
N THR A 363 3.94 6.25 -4.77
CA THR A 363 5.27 6.78 -4.54
C THR A 363 5.52 7.07 -3.06
N VAL A 364 6.78 7.06 -2.66
CA VAL A 364 7.25 7.50 -1.34
C VAL A 364 8.44 8.43 -1.51
N THR A 365 8.50 9.51 -0.74
CA THR A 365 9.66 10.42 -0.73
C THR A 365 10.36 10.37 0.62
N ILE A 366 11.65 10.04 0.60
CA ILE A 366 12.50 9.91 1.78
C ILE A 366 13.53 11.04 1.81
N HIS A 367 13.74 11.63 2.98
CA HIS A 367 14.91 12.48 3.23
C HIS A 367 16.09 11.59 3.58
N VAL A 368 17.04 11.47 2.66
CA VAL A 368 18.08 10.44 2.69
C VAL A 368 18.96 10.54 3.95
N PRO A 369 19.42 11.73 4.39
CA PRO A 369 20.20 11.86 5.61
C PRO A 369 19.44 11.40 6.85
N SER A 370 18.14 11.73 6.97
CA SER A 370 17.34 11.26 8.11
C SER A 370 17.12 9.75 8.05
N PHE A 371 16.77 9.22 6.88
CA PHE A 371 16.59 7.79 6.65
C PHE A 371 17.84 6.98 7.04
N CYS A 372 19.02 7.45 6.61
CA CYS A 372 20.30 6.83 6.97
C CYS A 372 20.65 6.99 8.45
N ARG A 373 20.46 8.18 9.04
CA ARG A 373 20.72 8.41 10.48
C ARG A 373 19.86 7.53 11.37
N GLU A 374 18.59 7.31 11.00
CA GLU A 374 17.67 6.44 11.74
C GLU A 374 18.13 4.98 11.70
N MET A 375 18.74 4.53 10.59
CA MET A 375 19.42 3.23 10.52
C MET A 375 20.79 3.20 11.25
N GLY A 376 21.22 4.30 11.87
CA GLY A 376 22.53 4.42 12.53
C GLY A 376 23.70 4.52 11.55
N ILE A 377 23.44 4.96 10.31
CA ILE A 377 24.46 5.19 9.29
C ILE A 377 24.89 6.65 9.37
N ASP A 378 26.19 6.88 9.62
CA ASP A 378 26.78 8.22 9.63
C ASP A 378 26.75 8.81 8.21
N VAL A 379 26.03 9.93 8.06
CA VAL A 379 25.94 10.70 6.82
C VAL A 379 26.73 11.98 7.04
N ARG A 380 27.98 12.02 6.60
CA ARG A 380 28.75 13.26 6.49
C ARG A 380 28.34 13.99 5.21
N GLN A 381 28.41 15.31 5.18
CA GLN A 381 28.10 16.04 3.95
C GLN A 381 29.03 15.58 2.82
N VAL A 382 28.46 15.32 1.64
CA VAL A 382 29.23 15.21 0.40
C VAL A 382 29.75 16.63 0.13
N PRO A 383 31.06 16.90 0.08
CA PRO A 383 31.50 18.20 -0.39
C PRO A 383 31.04 18.39 -1.84
N GLU A 384 30.71 19.62 -2.22
CA GLU A 384 30.18 19.99 -3.55
C GLU A 384 30.88 19.21 -4.68
N TYR A 385 30.12 18.79 -5.69
CA TYR A 385 30.53 17.94 -6.83
C TYR A 385 31.90 18.31 -7.48
N LYS A 386 32.40 19.54 -7.30
CA LYS A 386 33.73 20.00 -7.72
C LYS A 386 34.90 19.39 -6.91
N GLU A 387 34.68 18.92 -5.69
CA GLU A 387 35.72 18.29 -4.85
C GLU A 387 35.85 16.77 -5.10
N TYR A 388 34.80 16.13 -5.62
CA TYR A 388 34.77 14.70 -5.93
C TYR A 388 35.88 14.29 -6.94
N LYS A 389 36.20 15.17 -7.90
CA LYS A 389 37.27 14.95 -8.88
C LYS A 389 38.69 15.07 -8.32
N LYS A 390 38.88 15.60 -7.10
CA LYS A 390 40.22 15.73 -6.49
C LYS A 390 40.58 14.55 -5.58
N ALA A 391 39.61 13.70 -5.24
CA ALA A 391 39.79 12.59 -4.29
C ALA A 391 40.22 11.26 -4.95
N GLU A 392 40.07 11.09 -6.27
CA GLU A 392 40.57 9.90 -6.97
C GLU A 392 42.11 9.77 -6.92
N ASP A 393 42.83 10.86 -6.68
CA ASP A 393 44.30 10.88 -6.63
C ASP A 393 44.89 10.56 -5.24
N LYS A 394 44.08 10.28 -4.21
CA LYS A 394 44.56 9.99 -2.84
C LYS A 394 43.89 8.75 -2.25
N ALA A 395 44.25 7.59 -2.79
CA ALA A 395 43.68 6.28 -2.40
C ALA A 395 44.00 5.81 -0.97
N ASP A 396 44.97 6.44 -0.27
CA ASP A 396 45.49 5.93 1.02
C ASP A 396 45.10 6.75 2.26
N ASP A 397 44.35 7.84 2.12
CA ASP A 397 43.91 8.65 3.26
C ASP A 397 42.55 8.16 3.78
N GLU A 398 42.54 7.52 4.95
CA GLU A 398 41.33 6.97 5.58
C GLU A 398 40.26 8.03 5.89
N GLN A 399 40.66 9.31 5.93
CA GLN A 399 39.77 10.46 6.12
C GLN A 399 39.23 11.03 4.79
N ALA A 400 39.82 10.68 3.65
CA ALA A 400 39.42 11.14 2.31
C ALA A 400 38.51 10.16 1.55
N LYS A 401 38.17 9.01 2.14
CA LYS A 401 37.27 8.02 1.50
C LYS A 401 35.87 8.62 1.30
N PRO A 402 35.37 8.69 0.06
CA PRO A 402 34.01 9.16 -0.20
C PRO A 402 32.97 8.28 0.52
N LEU A 403 31.89 8.93 0.90
CA LEU A 403 30.79 8.46 1.76
C LEU A 403 30.34 6.99 1.62
N LYS A 404 29.88 6.41 2.75
CA LYS A 404 28.97 5.24 2.84
C LYS A 404 27.58 5.45 2.17
N PHE A 405 27.32 6.63 1.60
CA PHE A 405 26.11 6.99 0.85
C PHE A 405 25.99 6.18 -0.46
N ASN A 406 27.11 5.98 -1.16
CA ASN A 406 27.15 5.16 -2.38
C ASN A 406 26.72 3.71 -2.10
N ASP A 407 26.99 3.19 -0.90
CA ASP A 407 26.63 1.82 -0.53
C ASP A 407 25.12 1.64 -0.28
N VAL A 408 24.44 2.60 0.37
CA VAL A 408 22.99 2.49 0.64
C VAL A 408 22.22 2.63 -0.66
N PHE A 409 22.59 3.61 -1.50
CA PHE A 409 21.93 3.81 -2.78
C PHE A 409 22.16 2.64 -3.75
N ALA A 410 23.39 2.11 -3.84
CA ALA A 410 23.67 0.90 -4.61
C ALA A 410 22.87 -0.31 -4.10
N LYS A 411 22.70 -0.44 -2.78
CA LYS A 411 21.83 -1.48 -2.20
C LYS A 411 20.35 -1.23 -2.45
N MET A 412 19.87 0.00 -2.58
CA MET A 412 18.48 0.26 -2.97
C MET A 412 18.24 -0.14 -4.42
N ARG A 413 19.16 0.18 -5.33
CA ARG A 413 19.06 -0.19 -6.75
C ARG A 413 18.93 -1.69 -7.01
N GLN A 414 19.43 -2.54 -6.11
CA GLN A 414 19.25 -4.00 -6.22
C GLN A 414 17.77 -4.43 -6.29
N PHE A 415 16.84 -3.60 -5.79
CA PHE A 415 15.41 -3.88 -5.81
C PHE A 415 14.71 -3.42 -7.09
N GLU A 416 15.37 -2.63 -7.95
CA GLU A 416 14.77 -2.16 -9.21
C GLU A 416 14.58 -3.32 -10.21
N ASN A 417 15.42 -4.35 -10.12
CA ASN A 417 15.28 -5.60 -10.89
C ASN A 417 14.40 -6.65 -10.20
N CYS A 418 13.64 -6.24 -9.18
CA CYS A 418 12.70 -7.11 -8.51
C CYS A 418 11.27 -6.73 -8.88
N ILE A 419 10.43 -7.75 -8.98
CA ILE A 419 8.99 -7.61 -9.17
C ILE A 419 8.26 -8.13 -7.94
N GLY A 420 7.08 -7.57 -7.69
CA GLY A 420 6.16 -8.07 -6.69
C GLY A 420 5.08 -8.91 -7.34
N ILE A 421 4.79 -10.08 -6.78
CA ILE A 421 3.72 -10.96 -7.26
C ILE A 421 2.68 -11.05 -6.15
N SER A 422 1.42 -10.72 -6.45
CA SER A 422 0.29 -10.84 -5.52
C SER A 422 -0.91 -11.46 -6.21
N LYS A 423 -1.39 -12.60 -5.68
CA LYS A 423 -2.53 -13.37 -6.22
C LYS A 423 -2.45 -13.62 -7.74
N GLY A 424 -1.23 -13.82 -8.26
CA GLY A 424 -0.96 -14.05 -9.68
C GLY A 424 -0.86 -12.79 -10.56
N VAL A 425 -1.04 -11.60 -9.98
CA VAL A 425 -0.79 -10.32 -10.64
C VAL A 425 0.63 -9.85 -10.35
N TYR A 426 1.29 -9.29 -11.36
CA TYR A 426 2.67 -8.83 -11.33
C TYR A 426 2.71 -7.31 -11.21
N TYR A 427 3.52 -6.80 -10.29
CA TYR A 427 3.67 -5.39 -9.97
C TYR A 427 5.16 -5.03 -9.97
N GLU A 428 5.46 -3.78 -10.27
CA GLU A 428 6.80 -3.22 -10.00
C GLU A 428 7.05 -3.23 -8.48
N LEU A 429 8.18 -3.78 -8.03
CA LEU A 429 8.50 -3.75 -6.60
C LEU A 429 8.83 -2.32 -6.19
N MET A 430 9.81 -1.73 -6.88
CA MET A 430 10.30 -0.39 -6.62
C MET A 430 11.06 0.15 -7.84
N ARG A 431 11.00 1.46 -8.07
CA ARG A 431 11.89 2.16 -9.01
C ARG A 431 12.24 3.54 -8.50
N THR A 432 13.50 3.94 -8.62
CA THR A 432 13.90 5.31 -8.31
C THR A 432 13.30 6.26 -9.34
N ILE A 433 12.50 7.22 -8.89
CA ILE A 433 11.89 8.25 -9.73
C ILE A 433 12.81 9.46 -9.83
N MET A 434 13.25 9.97 -8.67
CA MET A 434 14.01 11.21 -8.57
C MET A 434 14.99 11.13 -7.41
N ILE A 435 16.14 11.77 -7.60
CA ILE A 435 17.07 12.15 -6.54
C ILE A 435 17.24 13.65 -6.63
N ASP A 436 16.90 14.36 -5.57
CA ASP A 436 17.13 15.78 -5.40
C ASP A 436 18.33 15.95 -4.46
N PRO A 437 19.56 16.14 -5.01
CA PRO A 437 20.77 16.25 -4.19
C PRO A 437 20.84 17.57 -3.42
N ASP A 438 20.15 18.63 -3.87
CA ASP A 438 20.18 19.94 -3.21
C ASP A 438 19.30 19.94 -1.96
N ARG A 439 18.24 19.12 -1.96
CA ARG A 439 17.31 18.95 -0.83
C ARG A 439 17.49 17.65 -0.08
N ASP A 440 18.47 16.84 -0.46
CA ASP A 440 18.75 15.55 0.16
C ASP A 440 17.55 14.58 0.12
N LEU A 441 16.73 14.63 -0.95
CA LEU A 441 15.51 13.83 -1.10
C LEU A 441 15.67 12.74 -2.16
N MET A 442 14.96 11.62 -1.97
CA MET A 442 14.80 10.57 -2.96
C MET A 442 13.34 10.14 -3.03
N THR A 443 12.81 10.07 -4.24
CA THR A 443 11.44 9.61 -4.50
C THR A 443 11.48 8.25 -5.19
N LEU A 444 10.71 7.30 -4.67
CA LEU A 444 10.62 5.93 -5.14
C LEU A 444 9.18 5.64 -5.59
N ALA A 445 9.00 5.03 -6.77
CA ALA A 445 7.77 4.32 -7.11
C ALA A 445 7.74 3.01 -6.31
N VAL A 446 6.63 2.68 -5.67
CA VAL A 446 6.47 1.50 -4.79
C VAL A 446 5.06 0.86 -4.93
N PRO A 447 4.56 0.60 -6.16
CA PRO A 447 3.17 0.19 -6.36
C PRO A 447 2.86 -1.17 -5.72
N TYR A 448 3.78 -2.13 -5.74
CA TYR A 448 3.59 -3.41 -5.05
C TYR A 448 3.43 -3.26 -3.54
N MET A 449 4.29 -2.47 -2.88
CA MET A 449 4.23 -2.31 -1.43
C MET A 449 2.92 -1.65 -0.99
N ASN A 450 2.46 -0.66 -1.74
CA ASN A 450 1.15 -0.04 -1.53
C ASN A 450 0.00 -1.03 -1.73
N HIS A 451 0.08 -1.88 -2.76
CA HIS A 451 -0.90 -2.94 -2.99
C HIS A 451 -0.96 -3.92 -1.82
N VAL A 452 0.19 -4.41 -1.34
CA VAL A 452 0.28 -5.30 -0.17
C VAL A 452 -0.27 -4.63 1.09
N LEU A 453 0.04 -3.35 1.32
CA LEU A 453 -0.51 -2.59 2.44
C LEU A 453 -2.03 -2.49 2.38
N ARG A 454 -2.59 -2.21 1.19
CA ARG A 454 -4.04 -2.16 0.98
C ARG A 454 -4.69 -3.51 1.24
N GLU A 455 -4.13 -4.59 0.70
CA GLU A 455 -4.63 -5.95 0.93
C GLU A 455 -4.61 -6.35 2.42
N ILE A 456 -3.52 -6.05 3.13
CA ILE A 456 -3.41 -6.29 4.57
C ILE A 456 -4.40 -5.40 5.33
N ARG A 457 -4.60 -4.15 4.90
CA ARG A 457 -5.55 -3.22 5.50
C ARG A 457 -6.98 -3.74 5.36
N ASP A 458 -7.42 -3.98 4.12
CA ASP A 458 -8.78 -4.37 3.77
C ASP A 458 -9.17 -5.71 4.40
N LYS A 459 -8.22 -6.67 4.49
CA LYS A 459 -8.42 -7.94 5.22
C LYS A 459 -8.70 -7.76 6.71
N ASN A 460 -8.15 -6.70 7.32
CA ASN A 460 -8.11 -6.53 8.77
C ASN A 460 -8.92 -5.32 9.27
N ILE A 461 -9.71 -4.68 8.40
CA ILE A 461 -10.75 -3.73 8.78
C ILE A 461 -12.01 -4.53 9.12
N VAL A 462 -12.52 -4.32 10.33
CA VAL A 462 -13.90 -4.66 10.68
C VAL A 462 -14.60 -3.35 10.95
N ARG A 463 -15.68 -3.07 10.24
CA ARG A 463 -16.45 -1.85 10.48
C ARG A 463 -17.37 -2.09 11.67
N ASP A 464 -17.39 -1.15 12.61
CA ASP A 464 -18.39 -1.17 13.68
C ASP A 464 -19.78 -0.79 13.16
N LYS A 465 -20.77 -0.83 14.05
CA LYS A 465 -22.17 -0.45 13.76
C LYS A 465 -22.32 1.02 13.34
N GLU A 466 -21.28 1.83 13.49
CA GLU A 466 -21.25 3.28 13.20
C GLU A 466 -20.42 3.58 11.94
N GLY A 467 -19.97 2.53 11.22
CA GLY A 467 -19.16 2.64 10.01
C GLY A 467 -17.72 3.06 10.27
N LYS A 468 -17.27 3.09 11.53
CA LYS A 468 -15.89 3.38 11.90
C LYS A 468 -15.05 2.12 11.71
N GLU A 469 -13.89 2.29 11.08
CA GLU A 469 -12.93 1.20 10.90
C GLU A 469 -12.35 0.81 12.27
N LEU A 470 -12.74 -0.36 12.78
CA LEU A 470 -12.03 -1.02 13.87
C LEU A 470 -10.96 -1.93 13.25
N TYR A 471 -9.71 -1.68 13.63
CA TYR A 471 -8.58 -2.46 13.17
C TYR A 471 -8.34 -3.65 14.10
N ILE A 472 -8.31 -4.87 13.56
CA ILE A 472 -8.55 -6.06 14.38
C ILE A 472 -7.35 -7.02 14.57
N ASN A 473 -6.19 -6.84 13.95
CA ASN A 473 -5.03 -7.73 14.20
C ASN A 473 -3.69 -7.00 14.30
N ASN A 474 -2.75 -7.62 15.02
CA ASN A 474 -1.31 -7.35 14.92
C ASN A 474 -0.86 -7.68 13.49
N ARG A 475 -0.94 -6.69 12.59
CA ARG A 475 -0.58 -6.78 11.17
C ARG A 475 0.90 -6.58 10.91
N PHE A 476 1.57 -5.90 11.82
CA PHE A 476 2.98 -5.60 11.73
C PHE A 476 3.69 -5.87 13.07
N ASN A 477 4.97 -6.18 12.99
CA ASN A 477 5.93 -6.16 14.09
C ASN A 477 6.58 -4.78 14.11
N TRP A 478 6.59 -4.14 15.28
CA TRP A 478 7.17 -2.82 15.54
C TRP A 478 8.21 -2.84 16.68
N LEU A 479 8.66 -4.02 17.13
CA LEU A 479 9.63 -4.14 18.23
C LEU A 479 11.09 -4.00 17.77
N MET A 480 11.36 -4.15 16.48
CA MET A 480 12.70 -4.03 15.93
C MET A 480 13.09 -2.56 15.74
N HIS A 481 14.33 -2.22 16.13
CA HIS A 481 14.87 -0.88 15.91
C HIS A 481 15.28 -0.71 14.45
N THR A 482 15.09 0.47 13.87
CA THR A 482 15.54 0.77 12.49
C THR A 482 17.04 0.58 12.30
N THR A 483 17.84 0.77 13.36
CA THR A 483 19.29 0.47 13.33
C THR A 483 19.63 -1.00 13.10
N ILE A 484 18.68 -1.93 13.12
CA ILE A 484 18.91 -3.32 12.74
C ILE A 484 19.13 -3.47 11.22
N ALA A 485 18.61 -2.54 10.40
CA ALA A 485 18.74 -2.59 8.95
C ALA A 485 20.19 -2.47 8.49
N SER A 486 21.04 -1.75 9.24
CA SER A 486 22.46 -1.56 8.94
C SER A 486 23.35 -2.72 9.41
N GLU A 487 22.81 -3.72 10.09
CA GLU A 487 23.57 -4.88 10.57
C GLU A 487 24.16 -5.69 9.41
N ARG A 488 25.42 -6.09 9.56
CA ARG A 488 26.18 -6.81 8.52
C ARG A 488 25.72 -8.26 8.40
N ASN A 489 25.37 -8.90 9.51
CA ASN A 489 24.91 -10.29 9.51
C ASN A 489 23.42 -10.39 9.17
N LYS A 490 23.09 -10.31 7.88
CA LYS A 490 21.70 -10.38 7.38
C LYS A 490 20.97 -11.67 7.77
N PRO A 491 21.59 -12.87 7.73
CA PRO A 491 20.98 -14.08 8.30
C PRO A 491 20.53 -13.94 9.75
N ALA A 492 21.34 -13.29 10.60
CA ALA A 492 20.99 -13.06 12.00
C ALA A 492 19.76 -12.15 12.12
N VAL A 493 19.70 -11.06 11.35
CA VAL A 493 18.54 -10.15 11.33
C VAL A 493 17.25 -10.90 10.94
N GLU A 494 17.32 -11.77 9.93
CA GLU A 494 16.15 -12.58 9.53
C GLU A 494 15.73 -13.58 10.61
N ILE A 495 16.68 -14.20 11.34
CA ILE A 495 16.36 -15.06 12.50
C ILE A 495 15.64 -14.24 13.57
N VAL A 496 16.12 -13.04 13.90
CA VAL A 496 15.46 -12.13 14.86
C VAL A 496 14.05 -11.80 14.41
N ASN A 497 13.87 -11.38 13.16
CA ASN A 497 12.57 -11.03 12.62
C ASN A 497 11.59 -12.21 12.69
N ARG A 498 12.05 -13.43 12.38
CA ARG A 498 11.21 -14.64 12.45
C ARG A 498 10.84 -15.02 13.88
N ILE A 499 11.76 -14.90 14.83
CA ILE A 499 11.47 -15.13 16.25
C ILE A 499 10.40 -14.15 16.74
N ILE A 500 10.57 -12.86 16.49
CA ILE A 500 9.63 -11.82 16.97
C ILE A 500 8.28 -11.95 16.26
N THR A 501 8.28 -12.14 14.94
CA THR A 501 7.05 -12.35 14.17
C THR A 501 6.29 -13.58 14.66
N GLY A 502 6.99 -14.68 14.92
CA GLY A 502 6.40 -15.90 15.48
C GLY A 502 5.84 -15.71 16.89
N LEU A 503 6.51 -14.94 17.75
CA LEU A 503 5.99 -14.58 19.07
C LEU A 503 4.72 -13.73 18.97
N MET A 504 4.72 -12.70 18.12
CA MET A 504 3.55 -11.84 17.91
C MET A 504 2.36 -12.60 17.32
N GLN A 505 2.60 -13.55 16.41
CA GLN A 505 1.57 -14.42 15.85
C GLN A 505 0.99 -15.40 16.88
N ARG A 506 1.70 -15.69 17.98
CA ARG A 506 1.21 -16.55 19.07
C ARG A 506 0.37 -15.80 20.10
N GLY A 507 0.46 -14.46 20.17
CA GLY A 507 -0.28 -13.63 21.11
C GLY A 507 0.24 -13.69 22.55
N SER A 508 -0.59 -13.26 23.51
CA SER A 508 -0.25 -13.14 24.94
C SER A 508 -1.23 -13.89 25.85
N ILE A 509 -0.77 -14.28 27.05
CA ILE A 509 -1.66 -14.86 28.07
C ILE A 509 -2.53 -13.77 28.73
N PRO A 510 -3.83 -14.03 28.94
CA PRO A 510 -4.70 -13.21 29.80
C PRO A 510 -4.18 -13.07 31.24
N ASP A 511 -4.29 -11.86 31.82
CA ASP A 511 -3.83 -11.47 33.16
C ASP A 511 -4.14 -12.52 34.27
N ALA A 512 -3.14 -12.87 35.08
CA ALA A 512 -3.26 -13.84 36.19
C ALA A 512 -4.35 -13.46 37.21
N LYS A 513 -4.73 -12.17 37.33
CA LYS A 513 -5.85 -11.74 38.19
C LYS A 513 -7.22 -12.23 37.73
N LEU A 514 -7.40 -12.59 36.45
CA LEU A 514 -8.64 -13.16 35.90
C LEU A 514 -8.74 -14.69 36.09
N ARG A 515 -7.65 -15.36 36.51
CA ARG A 515 -7.59 -16.83 36.68
C ARG A 515 -7.95 -17.33 38.08
N GLN A 516 -8.31 -16.47 39.03
CA GLN A 516 -8.78 -16.90 40.36
C GLN A 516 -10.21 -17.47 40.33
N ASN A 517 -10.42 -18.54 39.56
CA ASN A 517 -11.60 -19.36 39.67
C ASN A 517 -11.30 -20.49 40.68
N LYS A 518 -11.90 -20.42 41.86
CA LYS A 518 -11.57 -21.21 43.07
C LYS A 518 -11.61 -22.75 42.93
N ASN A 519 -12.03 -23.31 41.79
CA ASN A 519 -12.41 -24.73 41.68
C ASN A 519 -11.71 -25.56 40.57
N LYS A 520 -10.51 -25.20 40.08
CA LYS A 520 -9.75 -26.09 39.19
C LYS A 520 -8.33 -26.34 39.67
N LYS A 521 -8.06 -27.56 40.15
CA LYS A 521 -6.71 -28.08 40.40
C LYS A 521 -6.06 -28.50 39.08
N ASN A 522 -4.79 -28.13 38.90
CA ASN A 522 -3.85 -28.43 37.81
C ASN A 522 -4.08 -27.82 36.42
N ILE A 523 -3.80 -26.52 36.26
CA ILE A 523 -3.43 -26.00 34.93
C ILE A 523 -2.26 -25.00 35.07
N PRO A 524 -1.03 -25.36 34.68
CA PRO A 524 -0.12 -24.37 34.09
C PRO A 524 0.46 -24.86 32.75
N PRO A 525 0.88 -23.93 31.86
CA PRO A 525 1.65 -22.76 32.28
C PRO A 525 0.88 -21.46 32.18
N ASP A 526 1.16 -20.60 33.16
CA ASP A 526 1.05 -19.14 33.09
C ASP A 526 2.00 -18.53 32.03
N ARG A 527 2.35 -19.29 30.96
CA ARG A 527 3.33 -18.91 29.94
C ARG A 527 2.90 -19.30 28.51
N VAL A 528 2.91 -18.34 27.60
CA VAL A 528 2.75 -18.57 26.16
C VAL A 528 3.97 -19.35 25.70
N THR A 529 3.77 -20.36 24.85
CA THR A 529 4.86 -21.17 24.32
C THR A 529 4.89 -21.08 22.80
N TYR A 530 5.96 -20.53 22.26
CA TYR A 530 6.28 -20.54 20.83
C TYR A 530 7.30 -21.63 20.54
N LYS A 531 6.92 -22.59 19.70
CA LYS A 531 7.79 -23.68 19.25
C LYS A 531 8.06 -23.56 17.76
N ILE A 532 9.33 -23.63 17.39
CA ILE A 532 9.77 -23.68 16.00
C ILE A 532 11.05 -24.52 15.93
N THR A 533 11.21 -25.35 14.89
CA THR A 533 12.47 -26.06 14.67
C THR A 533 13.54 -25.10 14.18
N TYR A 534 14.82 -25.39 14.47
CA TYR A 534 15.90 -24.59 13.88
C TYR A 534 15.87 -24.63 12.35
N ASN A 535 15.51 -25.77 11.77
CA ASN A 535 15.27 -25.89 10.33
C ASN A 535 14.14 -24.95 9.89
N GLY A 536 13.02 -24.94 10.61
CA GLY A 536 11.88 -24.07 10.34
C GLY A 536 12.22 -22.57 10.42
N LEU A 537 13.20 -22.17 11.25
CA LEU A 537 13.73 -20.80 11.29
C LEU A 537 14.58 -20.46 10.06
N ILE A 538 15.43 -21.39 9.60
CA ILE A 538 16.37 -21.14 8.50
C ILE A 538 15.79 -21.38 7.10
N ASP A 539 14.74 -22.20 6.97
CA ASP A 539 14.24 -22.69 5.67
C ASP A 539 13.81 -21.56 4.72
N ASN A 540 13.35 -20.43 5.28
CA ASN A 540 12.92 -19.25 4.50
C ASN A 540 13.89 -18.07 4.67
N ILE A 541 15.17 -18.36 4.95
CA ILE A 541 16.28 -17.40 4.92
C ILE A 541 17.21 -17.83 3.78
N PRO A 542 16.97 -17.40 2.52
CA PRO A 542 17.69 -17.90 1.34
C PRO A 542 19.21 -17.82 1.49
N LEU A 543 19.70 -16.65 1.93
CA LEU A 543 21.10 -16.38 2.23
C LEU A 543 21.76 -17.45 3.13
N LEU A 544 21.08 -17.81 4.21
CA LEU A 544 21.61 -18.79 5.16
C LEU A 544 21.52 -20.19 4.58
N ARG A 545 20.38 -20.55 3.99
CA ARG A 545 20.15 -21.87 3.40
C ARG A 545 21.15 -22.21 2.30
N GLU A 546 21.39 -21.27 1.38
CA GLU A 546 22.40 -21.42 0.32
C GLU A 546 23.80 -21.55 0.91
N SER A 547 24.14 -20.70 1.89
CA SER A 547 25.42 -20.81 2.59
C SER A 547 25.57 -22.13 3.37
N LEU A 548 24.49 -22.86 3.64
CA LEU A 548 24.55 -24.16 4.29
C LEU A 548 24.49 -25.33 3.29
N ALA A 549 24.17 -25.07 2.02
CA ALA A 549 24.23 -26.09 0.97
C ALA A 549 25.68 -26.50 0.69
N GLU A 550 26.58 -25.51 0.64
CA GLU A 550 27.98 -25.68 0.28
C GLU A 550 28.91 -25.84 1.50
N GLY A 551 30.04 -26.55 1.32
CA GLY A 551 31.12 -26.67 2.31
C GLY A 551 31.03 -27.88 3.25
N SER A 552 32.07 -28.06 4.07
CA SER A 552 32.17 -29.15 5.05
C SER A 552 31.25 -28.93 6.25
N THR A 553 30.89 -30.00 6.97
CA THR A 553 30.10 -29.94 8.22
C THR A 553 30.67 -28.92 9.23
N ALA A 554 32.00 -28.87 9.39
CA ALA A 554 32.65 -27.88 10.25
C ALA A 554 32.38 -26.44 9.79
N SER A 555 32.48 -26.17 8.49
CA SER A 555 32.22 -24.83 7.94
C SER A 555 30.75 -24.41 8.10
N LYS A 556 29.80 -25.35 7.90
CA LYS A 556 28.36 -25.13 8.12
C LYS A 556 28.07 -24.80 9.58
N ASN A 557 28.68 -25.54 10.52
CA ASN A 557 28.56 -25.27 11.95
C ASN A 557 29.10 -23.89 12.34
N VAL A 558 30.21 -23.44 11.74
CA VAL A 558 30.72 -22.07 11.95
C VAL A 558 29.73 -21.02 11.44
N ARG A 559 29.11 -21.23 10.27
CA ARG A 559 28.11 -20.32 9.69
C ARG A 559 26.85 -20.24 10.58
N LEU A 560 26.33 -21.39 11.01
CA LEU A 560 25.21 -21.48 11.98
C LEU A 560 25.56 -20.74 13.28
N ALA A 561 26.74 -21.01 13.84
CA ALA A 561 27.16 -20.37 15.07
C ALA A 561 27.24 -18.84 14.96
N ARG A 562 27.77 -18.32 13.85
CA ARG A 562 27.82 -16.88 13.59
C ARG A 562 26.43 -16.26 13.46
N ALA A 563 25.51 -16.92 12.76
CA ALA A 563 24.14 -16.43 12.57
C ALA A 563 23.34 -16.42 13.89
N PHE A 564 23.29 -17.54 14.61
CA PHE A 564 22.49 -17.66 15.84
C PHE A 564 23.06 -16.86 17.01
N LYS A 565 24.39 -16.88 17.24
CA LYS A 565 24.99 -16.06 18.30
C LYS A 565 24.68 -14.57 18.10
N LYS A 566 24.82 -14.10 16.86
CA LYS A 566 24.52 -12.70 16.54
C LYS A 566 23.02 -12.41 16.63
N ALA A 567 22.15 -13.35 16.25
CA ALA A 567 20.70 -13.17 16.39
C ALA A 567 20.28 -13.01 17.86
N PHE A 568 20.83 -13.81 18.77
CA PHE A 568 20.58 -13.67 20.21
C PHE A 568 21.10 -12.33 20.75
N GLU A 569 22.30 -11.91 20.37
CA GLU A 569 22.83 -10.58 20.70
C GLU A 569 21.91 -9.44 20.21
N LEU A 570 21.39 -9.54 18.99
CA LEU A 570 20.51 -8.54 18.38
C LEU A 570 19.14 -8.47 19.07
N LEU A 571 18.58 -9.60 19.56
CA LEU A 571 17.34 -9.59 20.34
C LEU A 571 17.47 -8.70 21.59
N HIS A 572 18.65 -8.66 22.23
CA HIS A 572 18.91 -7.81 23.40
C HIS A 572 19.20 -6.35 23.04
N THR A 573 19.89 -6.11 21.92
CA THR A 573 20.51 -4.81 21.63
C THR A 573 19.78 -3.96 20.59
N LYS A 574 18.96 -4.59 19.73
CA LYS A 574 18.31 -3.94 18.57
C LYS A 574 16.80 -4.19 18.52
N THR A 575 16.23 -4.67 19.62
CA THR A 575 14.80 -4.90 19.74
C THR A 575 14.32 -4.61 21.16
N ASP A 576 13.03 -4.35 21.32
CA ASP A 576 12.41 -4.21 22.64
C ASP A 576 11.77 -5.51 23.14
N VAL A 577 12.07 -6.67 22.53
CA VAL A 577 11.37 -7.94 22.79
C VAL A 577 11.39 -8.35 24.26
N TYR A 578 12.53 -8.18 24.97
CA TYR A 578 12.67 -8.48 26.39
C TYR A 578 12.03 -7.43 27.32
N GLN A 579 11.78 -6.22 26.80
CA GLN A 579 11.06 -5.18 27.53
C GLN A 579 9.54 -5.32 27.34
N TYR A 580 9.14 -5.79 26.15
CA TYR A 580 7.77 -5.97 25.73
C TYR A 580 7.15 -7.23 26.34
N TYR A 581 7.85 -8.36 26.37
CA TYR A 581 7.34 -9.61 26.93
C TYR A 581 7.82 -9.84 28.36
N VAL A 582 6.87 -10.01 29.29
CA VAL A 582 7.15 -10.33 30.70
C VAL A 582 7.69 -11.76 30.80
N GLY A 583 8.76 -11.98 31.57
CA GLY A 583 9.28 -13.32 31.83
C GLY A 583 9.74 -14.07 30.58
N LEU A 584 10.11 -13.35 29.51
CA LEU A 584 10.57 -13.93 28.25
C LEU A 584 11.82 -14.80 28.47
N LYS A 585 11.71 -16.07 28.10
CA LYS A 585 12.79 -17.06 28.09
C LYS A 585 12.98 -17.57 26.68
N ILE A 586 14.07 -17.14 26.05
CA ILE A 586 14.58 -17.68 24.80
C ILE A 586 15.80 -18.55 25.15
N PRO A 587 15.76 -19.88 24.94
CA PRO A 587 16.95 -20.70 25.05
C PRO A 587 17.95 -20.28 23.98
N GLU A 588 19.02 -19.59 24.38
CA GLU A 588 20.08 -19.11 23.47
C GLU A 588 21.05 -20.23 23.06
N ILE A 589 20.48 -21.38 22.71
CA ILE A 589 21.22 -22.57 22.28
C ILE A 589 21.59 -22.39 20.81
N VAL A 590 22.88 -22.49 20.51
CA VAL A 590 23.39 -22.38 19.15
C VAL A 590 23.33 -23.75 18.47
N PRO A 591 22.50 -23.92 17.41
CA PRO A 591 22.39 -25.21 16.74
C PRO A 591 23.63 -25.50 15.88
N ASN A 592 23.90 -26.78 15.72
CA ASN A 592 24.80 -27.32 14.71
C ASN A 592 23.99 -28.11 13.66
N THR A 593 24.64 -28.61 12.61
CA THR A 593 23.96 -29.35 11.52
C THR A 593 23.17 -30.57 12.00
N SER A 594 23.60 -31.26 13.07
CA SER A 594 22.86 -32.39 13.65
C SER A 594 21.64 -31.97 14.48
N ALA A 595 21.65 -30.75 15.00
CA ALA A 595 20.58 -30.19 15.85
C ALA A 595 19.56 -29.35 15.06
N LEU A 596 19.62 -29.33 13.73
CA LEU A 596 18.67 -28.53 12.93
C LEU A 596 17.21 -29.01 13.08
N ALA A 597 17.00 -30.29 13.32
CA ALA A 597 15.67 -30.85 13.61
C ALA A 597 15.18 -30.52 15.02
N ASP A 598 16.05 -30.04 15.92
CA ASP A 598 15.68 -29.71 17.29
C ASP A 598 14.74 -28.50 17.33
N THR A 599 13.93 -28.44 18.39
CA THR A 599 12.92 -27.41 18.58
C THR A 599 13.43 -26.31 19.52
N LEU A 600 13.50 -25.08 19.02
CA LEU A 600 13.59 -23.90 19.86
C LEU A 600 12.23 -23.66 20.52
N THR A 601 12.20 -23.72 21.86
CA THR A 601 10.99 -23.47 22.65
C THR A 601 11.15 -22.17 23.42
N ILE A 602 10.43 -21.15 23.00
CA ILE A 602 10.44 -19.83 23.63
C ILE A 602 9.19 -19.69 24.49
N THR A 603 9.32 -19.12 25.68
CA THR A 603 8.18 -18.88 26.58
C THR A 603 8.15 -17.45 27.10
N HIS A 604 6.96 -16.90 27.35
CA HIS A 604 6.79 -15.62 28.06
C HIS A 604 5.50 -15.63 28.88
N GLU A 605 5.39 -14.77 29.88
CA GLU A 605 4.27 -14.67 30.83
C GLU A 605 3.19 -13.67 30.39
N GLY A 606 3.35 -13.05 29.22
CA GLY A 606 2.41 -12.08 28.64
C GLY A 606 3.12 -10.81 28.20
N GLU A 607 2.32 -9.78 27.88
CA GLU A 607 2.80 -8.46 27.49
C GLU A 607 2.97 -7.54 28.69
N ASN A 608 4.00 -6.70 28.64
CA ASN A 608 4.25 -5.68 29.63
C ASN A 608 3.30 -4.50 29.36
N GLY A 609 2.19 -4.43 30.09
CA GLY A 609 1.20 -3.35 29.97
C GLY A 609 1.74 -1.94 30.32
N ASN A 610 2.93 -1.84 30.92
CA ASN A 610 3.62 -0.58 31.18
C ASN A 610 4.70 -0.27 30.11
N TYR A 611 4.84 -1.11 29.09
CA TYR A 611 5.76 -0.86 28.00
C TYR A 611 5.39 0.45 27.32
N LYS A 612 6.32 1.39 27.38
CA LYS A 612 6.29 2.61 26.58
C LYS A 612 7.39 2.47 25.55
N GLN A 613 6.99 2.51 24.29
CA GLN A 613 7.93 2.58 23.19
C GLN A 613 8.84 3.79 23.42
N ARG A 614 10.15 3.53 23.60
CA ARG A 614 11.14 4.61 23.69
C ARG A 614 11.29 5.22 22.29
N ALA A 615 11.24 6.56 22.25
CA ALA A 615 11.34 7.38 21.05
C ALA A 615 12.62 7.07 20.27
#